data_AF-A0A0N4V3P3-F1
#
_entry.id   AF-A0A0N4V3P3-F1
#
_cell.length_a   1.000
_cell.length_b   1.000
_cell.length_c   1.000
_cell.angle_alpha   90.00
_cell.angle_beta   90.00
_cell.angle_gamma   90.00
#
_symmetry.space_group_name_H-M   'P 1'
#
loop_
_entity.id
_entity.type
_entity.pdbx_description
1 polymer ?
#
loop_
_entity_poly.entity_id
_entity_poly.type
_entity_poly.pdbx_seq_one_letter_code
_entity_poly.pdbx_strand_id
1 'polypeptide(L)'
;MLSMPEIIRWLNISIFEIWQQCIGILLATILLTLKLEFYPNISYWHVFIPLFGATALNAYFLFIVSVRTVVEESDYKAPLVRFWLSYIRIASIACFEVLLAYKINGDLELGEVTAHSSYGVIFLPVWILMGALCFQACRML
;
A
#
# COMPACT_ATOMS: atom_id res chain seq x y z
N MET A 1 -12.95 -19.93 11.21
CA MET A 1 -12.66 -18.56 11.67
C MET A 1 -11.17 -18.34 11.51
N LEU A 2 -10.75 -17.45 10.61
CA LEU A 2 -9.33 -17.14 10.41
C LEU A 2 -8.79 -16.47 11.68
N SER A 3 -7.81 -17.08 12.34
CA SER A 3 -7.16 -16.50 13.50
C SER A 3 -6.17 -15.42 13.06
N MET A 4 -6.06 -14.31 13.80
CA MET A 4 -5.09 -13.22 13.51
C MET A 4 -3.65 -13.72 13.24
N PRO A 5 -3.07 -14.62 14.05
CA PRO A 5 -1.76 -15.22 13.75
C PRO A 5 -1.70 -15.99 12.43
N GLU A 6 -2.81 -16.55 11.99
CA GLU A 6 -2.91 -17.30 10.73
C GLU A 6 -2.89 -16.34 9.52
N ILE A 7 -3.59 -15.21 9.62
CA ILE A 7 -3.55 -14.11 8.64
C ILE A 7 -2.15 -13.50 8.56
N ILE A 8 -1.51 -13.25 9.71
CA ILE A 8 -0.13 -12.73 9.80
C ILE A 8 0.86 -13.68 9.13
N ARG A 9 0.72 -14.99 9.40
CA ARG A 9 1.56 -16.03 8.80
C ARG A 9 1.30 -16.15 7.29
N TRP A 10 0.05 -16.04 6.85
CA TRP A 10 -0.33 -16.11 5.43
C TRP A 10 0.15 -14.91 4.62
N LEU A 11 -0.08 -13.68 5.10
CA LEU A 11 0.31 -12.46 4.40
C LEU A 11 1.80 -12.13 4.56
N ASN A 12 2.50 -12.74 5.53
CA ASN A 12 3.88 -12.38 5.88
C ASN A 12 3.98 -10.86 6.12
N ILE A 13 3.07 -10.37 6.96
CA ILE A 13 2.90 -8.96 7.34
C ILE A 13 3.04 -8.87 8.85
N SER A 14 3.82 -7.91 9.32
CA SER A 14 3.92 -7.58 10.73
C SER A 14 2.66 -6.85 11.22
N ILE A 15 2.30 -7.06 12.49
CA ILE A 15 1.22 -6.31 13.15
C ILE A 15 1.47 -4.80 13.06
N PHE A 16 2.74 -4.40 13.06
CA PHE A 16 3.17 -3.02 12.93
C PHE A 16 2.78 -2.41 11.58
N GLU A 17 3.00 -3.10 10.46
CA GLU A 17 2.60 -2.64 9.12
C GLU A 17 1.08 -2.40 9.02
N ILE A 18 0.27 -3.31 9.60
CA ILE A 18 -1.19 -3.18 9.62
C ILE A 18 -1.59 -1.95 10.43
N TRP A 19 -1.01 -1.80 11.62
CA TRP A 19 -1.28 -0.69 12.51
C TRP A 19 -0.93 0.67 11.88
N GLN A 20 0.21 0.75 11.19
CA GLN A 20 0.63 1.95 10.47
C GLN A 20 -0.35 2.30 9.33
N GLN A 21 -0.82 1.31 8.56
CA GLN A 21 -1.81 1.58 7.52
C GLN A 21 -3.17 1.99 8.09
N CYS A 22 -3.59 1.40 9.22
CA CYS A 22 -4.82 1.84 9.90
C CYS A 22 -4.73 3.32 10.32
N ILE A 23 -3.58 3.76 10.84
CA ILE A 23 -3.36 5.16 11.19
C ILE A 23 -3.36 6.05 9.95
N GLY A 24 -2.68 5.62 8.88
CA GLY A 24 -2.64 6.34 7.60
C GLY A 24 -4.05 6.59 7.05
N ILE A 25 -4.89 5.55 7.02
CA ILE A 25 -6.29 5.63 6.56
C ILE A 25 -7.12 6.54 7.45
N LEU A 26 -6.97 6.45 8.78
CA LEU A 26 -7.71 7.27 9.73
C LEU A 26 -7.37 8.76 9.55
N LEU A 27 -6.09 9.10 9.48
CA LEU A 27 -5.63 10.47 9.25
C LEU A 27 -6.08 10.98 7.87
N ALA A 28 -5.97 10.17 6.82
CA ALA A 28 -6.45 10.53 5.49
C ALA A 28 -7.95 10.82 5.47
N THR A 29 -8.74 10.03 6.20
CA THR A 29 -10.20 10.22 6.30
C THR A 29 -10.53 11.53 7.02
N ILE A 30 -9.85 11.83 8.14
CA ILE A 30 -10.02 13.11 8.85
C ILE A 30 -9.67 14.29 7.95
N LEU A 31 -8.54 14.23 7.23
CA LEU A 31 -8.12 15.28 6.30
C LEU A 31 -9.11 15.44 5.13
N LEU A 32 -9.67 14.34 4.63
CA LEU A 32 -10.67 14.36 3.56
C LEU A 32 -11.94 15.07 4.02
N THR A 33 -12.47 14.71 5.20
CA THR A 33 -13.64 15.38 5.78
C THR A 33 -13.37 16.87 6.02
N LEU A 34 -12.19 17.21 6.53
CA LEU A 34 -11.81 18.60 6.79
C LEU A 34 -11.72 19.44 5.50
N LYS A 35 -11.20 18.86 4.42
CA LYS A 35 -11.19 19.50 3.09
C LYS A 35 -12.61 19.74 2.57
N LEU A 36 -13.49 18.74 2.69
CA LEU A 36 -14.85 18.80 2.15
C LEU A 36 -15.72 19.85 2.86
N GLU A 37 -15.57 20.03 4.17
CA GLU A 37 -16.43 20.92 4.95
C GLU A 37 -15.82 22.29 5.26
N PHE A 38 -14.51 22.37 5.54
CA PHE A 38 -13.92 23.58 6.13
C PHE A 38 -12.88 24.27 5.24
N TYR A 39 -12.11 23.51 4.43
CA TYR A 39 -10.98 24.06 3.66
C TYR A 39 -10.93 23.52 2.22
N PRO A 40 -11.79 23.99 1.32
CA PRO A 40 -11.86 23.50 -0.06
C PRO A 40 -10.61 23.83 -0.89
N ASN A 41 -9.83 24.86 -0.49
CA ASN A 41 -8.64 25.31 -1.21
C ASN A 41 -7.41 24.40 -1.04
N ILE A 42 -7.44 23.44 -0.11
CA ILE A 42 -6.32 22.50 0.10
C ILE A 42 -6.29 21.50 -1.06
N SER A 43 -5.16 21.32 -1.75
CA SER A 43 -5.08 20.33 -2.85
C SER A 43 -5.27 18.89 -2.35
N TYR A 44 -5.94 18.02 -3.12
CA TYR A 44 -6.16 16.63 -2.68
C TYR A 44 -4.85 15.86 -2.46
N TRP A 45 -3.74 16.28 -3.08
CA TRP A 45 -2.40 15.74 -2.77
C TRP A 45 -2.06 15.80 -1.28
N HIS A 46 -2.47 16.86 -0.57
CA HIS A 46 -2.21 17.01 0.86
C HIS A 46 -3.04 16.04 1.71
N VAL A 47 -4.24 15.70 1.25
CA VAL A 47 -5.13 14.73 1.92
C VAL A 47 -4.52 13.32 1.88
N PHE A 48 -3.76 12.99 0.83
CA PHE A 48 -3.10 11.69 0.67
C PHE A 48 -1.74 11.57 1.36
N ILE A 49 -1.13 12.66 1.84
CA ILE A 49 0.14 12.65 2.59
C ILE A 49 0.19 11.59 3.71
N PRO A 50 -0.79 11.50 4.62
CA PRO A 50 -0.76 10.48 5.68
C PRO A 50 -0.76 9.05 5.15
N LEU A 51 -1.41 8.80 4.02
CA LEU A 51 -1.45 7.49 3.37
C LEU A 51 -0.08 7.14 2.77
N PHE A 52 0.49 8.06 1.99
CA PHE A 52 1.84 7.91 1.43
C PHE A 52 2.91 7.77 2.50
N GLY A 53 2.77 8.50 3.61
CA GLY A 53 3.66 8.41 4.76
C GLY A 53 3.63 7.02 5.40
N ALA A 54 2.45 6.45 5.60
CA ALA A 54 2.30 5.10 6.14
C ALA A 54 2.92 4.05 5.20
N THR A 55 2.68 4.15 3.90
CA THR A 55 3.27 3.25 2.90
C THR A 55 4.79 3.39 2.79
N ALA A 56 5.33 4.61 2.88
CA ALA A 56 6.77 4.87 2.89
C ALA A 56 7.46 4.31 4.15
N LEU A 57 6.85 4.48 5.33
CA LEU A 57 7.36 3.91 6.58
C LEU A 57 7.34 2.37 6.55
N ASN A 58 6.30 1.77 5.96
CA ASN A 58 6.24 0.31 5.74
C ASN A 58 7.35 -0.16 4.79
N ALA A 59 7.57 0.56 3.69
CA ALA A 59 8.66 0.26 2.75
C ALA A 59 10.04 0.34 3.43
N TYR A 60 10.25 1.35 4.27
CA TYR A 60 11.47 1.53 5.04
C TYR A 60 11.70 0.41 6.06
N PHE A 61 10.65 0.01 6.77
CA PHE A 61 10.73 -1.12 7.70
C PHE A 61 11.07 -2.43 6.98
N LEU A 62 10.40 -2.72 5.85
CA LEU A 62 10.71 -3.88 5.02
C LEU A 62 12.16 -3.85 4.53
N PHE A 63 12.65 -2.67 4.12
CA PHE A 63 14.03 -2.50 3.69
C PHE A 63 15.02 -2.87 4.80
N ILE A 64 14.86 -2.32 6.01
CA ILE A 64 15.72 -2.65 7.16
C ILE A 64 15.71 -4.15 7.46
N VAL A 65 14.53 -4.76 7.53
CA VAL A 65 14.39 -6.19 7.82
C VAL A 65 15.08 -7.03 6.73
N SER A 66 14.90 -6.65 5.45
CA SER A 66 15.53 -7.36 4.34
C SER A 66 17.06 -7.29 4.38
N VAL A 67 17.63 -6.12 4.69
CA VAL A 67 19.08 -5.94 4.82
C VAL A 67 19.62 -6.77 5.99
N ARG A 68 18.93 -6.74 7.13
CA ARG A 68 19.33 -7.53 8.30
C ARG A 68 19.38 -9.03 8.00
N THR A 69 18.37 -9.57 7.32
CA THR A 69 18.34 -11.00 6.99
C THR A 69 19.46 -11.38 6.01
N VAL A 70 19.77 -10.52 5.02
CA VAL A 70 20.90 -10.77 4.09
C VAL A 70 22.23 -10.81 4.84
N VAL A 71 22.43 -9.93 5.84
CA VAL A 71 23.65 -9.90 6.66
C VAL A 71 23.76 -11.14 7.56
N GLU A 72 22.67 -11.58 8.18
CA GLU A 72 22.65 -12.75 9.08
C GLU A 72 22.84 -14.09 8.34
N GLU A 73 22.25 -14.27 7.15
CA GLU A 73 22.29 -15.56 6.43
C GLU A 73 23.57 -15.75 5.58
N SER A 74 24.38 -14.71 5.34
CA SER A 74 25.57 -14.73 4.44
C SER A 74 25.32 -15.24 3.00
N ASP A 75 24.06 -15.55 2.66
CA ASP A 75 23.60 -16.05 1.38
C ASP A 75 22.57 -15.08 0.79
N TYR A 76 22.81 -14.59 -0.42
CA TYR A 76 22.02 -13.48 -1.00
C TYR A 76 20.70 -13.95 -1.62
N LYS A 77 20.63 -15.20 -2.11
CA LYS A 77 19.55 -15.67 -2.99
C LYS A 77 18.29 -16.10 -2.23
N ALA A 78 18.46 -16.81 -1.12
CA ALA A 78 17.35 -17.30 -0.31
C ALA A 78 16.50 -16.18 0.32
N PRO A 79 17.08 -15.14 0.95
CA PRO A 79 16.30 -14.06 1.54
C PRO A 79 15.65 -13.15 0.49
N LEU A 80 16.30 -12.92 -0.66
CA LEU A 80 15.72 -12.12 -1.76
C LEU A 80 14.38 -12.70 -2.26
N VAL A 81 14.33 -14.01 -2.50
CA VAL A 81 13.10 -14.71 -2.94
C VAL A 81 12.03 -14.68 -1.84
N ARG A 82 12.44 -14.65 -0.56
CA ARG A 82 11.51 -14.59 0.58
C ARG A 82 10.83 -13.22 0.70
N PHE A 83 11.55 -12.12 0.50
CA PHE A 83 11.00 -10.77 0.60
C PHE A 83 10.41 -10.24 -0.71
N TRP A 84 10.69 -10.87 -1.85
CA TRP A 84 10.22 -10.40 -3.17
C TRP A 84 8.70 -10.15 -3.23
N LEU A 85 7.90 -11.08 -2.68
CA LEU A 85 6.44 -10.92 -2.62
C LEU A 85 6.02 -9.73 -1.73
N SER A 86 6.71 -9.51 -0.62
CA SER A 86 6.46 -8.34 0.25
C SER A 86 6.81 -7.03 -0.45
N TYR A 87 7.87 -6.99 -1.26
CA TYR A 87 8.23 -5.83 -2.08
C TYR A 87 7.20 -5.55 -3.17
N ILE A 88 6.74 -6.59 -3.89
CA ILE A 88 5.65 -6.45 -4.87
C ILE A 88 4.39 -5.90 -4.19
N ARG A 89 4.04 -6.42 -3.01
CA ARG A 89 2.86 -5.97 -2.25
C ARG A 89 2.94 -4.47 -1.94
N ILE A 90 4.04 -4.00 -1.36
CA ILE A 90 4.21 -2.58 -1.02
C ILE A 90 4.23 -1.71 -2.29
N ALA A 91 4.90 -2.16 -3.36
CA ALA A 91 4.91 -1.46 -4.63
C ALA A 91 3.51 -1.34 -5.25
N SER A 92 2.70 -2.40 -5.19
CA SER A 92 1.31 -2.39 -5.65
C SER A 92 0.44 -1.44 -4.83
N ILE A 93 0.61 -1.40 -3.51
CA ILE A 93 -0.10 -0.45 -2.62
C ILE A 93 0.30 0.98 -2.97
N ALA A 94 1.60 1.28 -3.06
CA ALA A 94 2.08 2.62 -3.41
C ALA A 94 1.59 3.06 -4.79
N CYS A 95 1.60 2.16 -5.78
CA CYS A 95 1.09 2.43 -7.13
C CYS A 95 -0.42 2.71 -7.10
N PHE A 96 -1.19 1.93 -6.34
CA PHE A 96 -2.62 2.17 -6.15
C PHE A 96 -2.90 3.55 -5.52
N GLU A 97 -2.18 3.91 -4.45
CA GLU A 97 -2.34 5.21 -3.79
C GLU A 97 -2.04 6.38 -4.72
N VAL A 98 -0.97 6.29 -5.51
CA VAL A 98 -0.60 7.34 -6.48
C VAL A 98 -1.63 7.45 -7.60
N LEU A 99 -2.09 6.33 -8.16
CA LEU A 99 -3.13 6.33 -9.19
C LEU A 99 -4.46 6.88 -8.67
N LEU A 100 -4.81 6.55 -7.43
CA LEU A 100 -6.02 7.02 -6.77
C LEU A 100 -5.94 8.52 -6.48
N ALA A 101 -4.81 9.01 -5.98
CA ALA A 101 -4.57 10.44 -5.77
C ALA A 101 -4.60 11.22 -7.09
N TYR A 102 -3.98 10.69 -8.15
CA TYR A 102 -3.98 11.30 -9.48
C TYR A 102 -5.40 11.40 -10.05
N LYS A 103 -6.19 10.33 -9.94
CA LYS A 103 -7.59 10.31 -10.41
C LYS A 103 -8.46 11.30 -9.64
N ILE A 104 -8.36 11.32 -8.31
CA ILE A 104 -9.19 12.19 -7.46
C ILE A 104 -8.87 13.67 -7.71
N ASN A 105 -7.59 14.03 -7.88
CA ASN A 105 -7.23 15.39 -8.28
C ASN A 105 -7.77 15.72 -9.69
N GLY A 106 -7.63 14.81 -10.65
CA GLY A 106 -8.09 15.04 -12.03
C GLY A 106 -9.61 15.20 -12.16
N ASP A 107 -10.38 14.35 -11.48
CA ASP A 107 -11.85 14.37 -11.56
C ASP A 107 -12.46 15.54 -10.76
N LEU A 108 -11.84 15.96 -9.64
CA LEU A 108 -12.42 16.96 -8.73
C LEU A 108 -11.87 18.38 -8.88
N GLU A 109 -10.59 18.58 -9.24
CA GLU A 109 -9.99 19.92 -9.34
C GLU A 109 -10.03 20.50 -10.75
N LEU A 110 -9.94 19.66 -11.79
CA LEU A 110 -9.83 20.11 -13.19
C LEU A 110 -11.14 20.01 -13.97
N GLY A 111 -12.18 19.34 -13.45
CA GLY A 111 -13.48 19.19 -14.11
C GLY A 111 -13.40 18.57 -15.51
N GLU A 112 -12.25 17.99 -15.85
CA GLU A 112 -11.92 17.49 -17.16
C GLU A 112 -12.16 15.98 -17.16
N VAL A 113 -13.23 15.56 -17.84
CA VAL A 113 -13.61 14.17 -18.14
C VAL A 113 -12.57 13.47 -19.05
N THR A 114 -11.36 14.04 -19.19
CA THR A 114 -10.31 13.65 -20.14
C THR A 114 -9.33 12.62 -19.57
N ALA A 115 -9.27 12.43 -18.25
CA ALA A 115 -8.59 11.28 -17.66
C ALA A 115 -9.49 10.03 -17.74
N HIS A 116 -9.71 9.55 -18.97
CA HIS A 116 -10.41 8.32 -19.35
C HIS A 116 -9.69 7.04 -18.84
N SER A 117 -8.90 7.14 -17.78
CA SER A 117 -8.36 5.99 -17.08
C SER A 117 -9.54 5.29 -16.40
N SER A 118 -10.04 4.25 -17.06
CA SER A 118 -11.13 3.43 -16.57
C SER A 118 -10.81 2.98 -15.15
N TYR A 119 -11.81 2.92 -14.26
CA TYR A 119 -11.63 2.44 -12.89
C TYR A 119 -10.84 1.12 -12.84
N GLY A 120 -10.96 0.28 -13.87
CA GLY A 120 -10.16 -0.93 -14.03
C GLY A 120 -8.64 -0.75 -13.99
N VAL A 121 -8.11 0.36 -14.52
CA VAL A 121 -6.66 0.66 -14.51
C VAL A 121 -6.19 1.06 -13.12
N ILE A 122 -7.02 1.82 -12.38
CA ILE A 122 -6.72 2.23 -11.00
C ILE A 122 -6.70 1.01 -10.08
N PHE A 123 -7.62 0.07 -10.27
CA PHE A 123 -7.65 -1.17 -9.48
C PHE A 123 -6.64 -2.23 -9.94
N LEU A 124 -5.94 -2.03 -11.06
CA LEU A 124 -5.00 -3.02 -11.61
C LEU A 124 -3.90 -3.44 -10.60
N PRO A 125 -3.28 -2.55 -9.82
CA PRO A 125 -2.34 -2.94 -8.78
C PRO A 125 -2.98 -3.80 -7.67
N VAL A 126 -4.26 -3.58 -7.37
CA VAL A 126 -5.03 -4.39 -6.40
C VAL A 126 -5.25 -5.80 -6.94
N TRP A 127 -5.57 -5.94 -8.24
CA TRP A 127 -5.69 -7.24 -8.89
C TRP A 127 -4.36 -8.01 -8.89
N ILE A 128 -3.25 -7.34 -9.17
CA ILE A 128 -1.89 -7.92 -9.08
C ILE A 128 -1.61 -8.39 -7.65
N LEU A 129 -1.95 -7.56 -6.65
CA LEU A 129 -1.76 -7.89 -5.25
C LEU A 129 -2.58 -9.12 -4.85
N MET A 130 -3.83 -9.20 -5.29
CA MET A 130 -4.69 -10.36 -5.03
C MET A 130 -4.14 -11.64 -5.67
N GLY A 131 -3.62 -11.56 -6.90
CA GLY A 131 -2.93 -12.67 -7.55
C GLY A 131 -1.66 -13.11 -6.80
N ALA A 132 -0.86 -12.16 -6.32
CA ALA A 132 0.34 -12.44 -5.52
C ALA A 132 -0.01 -13.14 -4.20
N LEU A 133 -1.10 -12.75 -3.54
CA LEU A 133 -1.61 -13.40 -2.33
C LEU A 133 -2.10 -14.82 -2.60
N CYS A 134 -2.79 -15.07 -3.72
CA CYS A 134 -3.19 -16.42 -4.12
C CYS A 134 -1.96 -17.32 -4.35
N PHE A 135 -0.93 -16.82 -5.04
CA PHE A 135 0.30 -17.57 -5.24
C PHE A 135 1.00 -17.90 -3.91
N GLN A 136 1.03 -16.94 -2.99
CA GLN A 136 1.59 -17.13 -1.66
C GLN A 136 0.81 -18.17 -0.85
N ALA A 137 -0.52 -18.15 -0.92
CA ALA A 137 -1.38 -19.14 -0.27
C ALA A 137 -1.14 -20.55 -0.81
N CYS A 138 -0.99 -20.71 -2.14
CA CYS A 138 -0.68 -22.01 -2.76
C CYS A 138 0.70 -22.56 -2.38
N ARG A 139 1.69 -21.70 -2.14
CA ARG A 139 3.04 -22.12 -1.71
C ARG A 139 3.08 -22.57 -0.23
N MET A 140 2.10 -22.16 0.57
CA MET A 140 2.02 -22.43 2.01
C MET A 140 1.16 -23.67 2.35
N LEU A 141 0.41 -24.20 1.37
CA LEU A 141 -0.30 -25.48 1.41
C LEU A 141 0.63 -26.63 1.05
#